data_AF-A0A1B7X708-F1
#
_entry.id   AF-A0A1B7X708-F1
#
_cell.length_a   1.000
_cell.length_b   1.000
_cell.length_c   1.000
_cell.angle_alpha   90.00
_cell.angle_beta   90.00
_cell.angle_gamma   90.00
#
_symmetry.space_group_name_H-M   'P 1'
#
loop_
_entity.id
_entity.type
_entity.pdbx_description
1 polymer ?
#
loop_
_entity_poly.entity_id
_entity_poly.type
_entity_poly.pdbx_seq_one_letter_code
_entity_poly.pdbx_strand_id
1 'polypeptide(L)'
;MKLNLNYKEMPFLPYHQRKDLPTKPGIYYVGSGDFPVMYIGISLNLRNRHLNHHRQSEFTELKNAVIRYRVVTEDLLNRISNLTENLRRLEKQAINYYQPELNRKAVTTHPKLSLGGVYIQTHQVATAGYCPHFNVQDGEELAINTSVSKIHFIERAIKAQRPIFLIASGNYEDYERENYDNLSELVIFKNEKIYIIISCFIPYGCEIDHSYEQNYIVYGGNSKIFIEPYVILNNKPGFKEFKKSYLTVGFTNCEKSPFAQILLNLGGFQLI
;
A
#
# COMPACT_ATOMS: atom_id res chain seq x y z
N MET A 1 7.45 21.55 7.67
CA MET A 1 8.48 21.09 6.70
C MET A 1 8.41 21.98 5.46
N LYS A 2 9.54 22.50 4.97
CA LYS A 2 9.59 23.29 3.73
C LYS A 2 10.65 22.68 2.81
N LEU A 3 10.28 21.62 2.09
CA LEU A 3 11.07 21.17 0.95
C LEU A 3 10.79 22.11 -0.22
N ASN A 4 11.80 22.42 -1.02
CA ASN A 4 11.54 23.14 -2.26
C ASN A 4 10.83 22.19 -3.24
N LEU A 5 9.56 22.50 -3.52
CA LEU A 5 8.68 21.76 -4.43
C LEU A 5 8.76 22.29 -5.88
N ASN A 6 9.66 23.24 -6.18
CA ASN A 6 9.93 23.68 -7.54
C ASN A 6 10.67 22.60 -8.32
N TYR A 7 9.97 21.97 -9.28
CA TYR A 7 10.54 20.88 -10.09
C TYR A 7 11.81 21.30 -10.83
N LYS A 8 11.95 22.58 -11.22
CA LYS A 8 13.09 23.09 -12.00
C LYS A 8 14.41 22.97 -11.25
N GLU A 9 14.36 22.99 -9.93
CA GLU A 9 15.54 22.92 -9.08
C GLU A 9 15.87 21.48 -8.66
N MET A 10 14.96 20.53 -8.92
CA MET A 10 15.12 19.13 -8.51
C MET A 10 16.16 18.40 -9.38
N PRO A 11 17.00 17.52 -8.79
CA PRO A 11 17.76 16.56 -9.58
C PRO A 11 16.78 15.75 -10.42
N PHE A 12 17.24 15.34 -11.60
CA PHE A 12 16.44 14.56 -12.51
C PHE A 12 17.22 13.40 -13.09
N LEU A 13 16.48 12.36 -13.46
CA LEU A 13 16.96 11.19 -14.17
C LEU A 13 16.01 10.91 -15.34
N PRO A 14 16.52 10.55 -16.53
CA PRO A 14 15.69 9.92 -17.55
C PRO A 14 14.95 8.70 -16.97
N TYR A 15 13.68 8.51 -17.34
CA TYR A 15 12.84 7.44 -16.75
C TYR A 15 13.40 6.02 -16.97
N HIS A 16 14.12 5.79 -18.08
CA HIS A 16 14.78 4.51 -18.32
C HIS A 16 15.90 4.20 -17.30
N GLN A 17 16.45 5.22 -16.64
CA GLN A 17 17.46 5.13 -15.57
C GLN A 17 16.84 5.10 -14.16
N ARG A 18 15.53 4.84 -14.03
CA ARG A 18 14.84 4.79 -12.73
C ARG A 18 15.45 3.86 -11.67
N LYS A 19 16.26 2.87 -12.10
CA LYS A 19 17.03 2.00 -11.22
C LYS A 19 18.08 2.75 -10.40
N ASP A 20 18.50 3.93 -10.85
CA ASP A 20 19.56 4.73 -10.24
C ASP A 20 19.02 5.72 -9.19
N LEU A 21 17.70 5.77 -9.01
CA LEU A 21 17.09 6.56 -7.94
C LEU A 21 17.61 6.16 -6.56
N PRO A 22 17.61 7.06 -5.58
CA PRO A 22 18.02 6.74 -4.22
C PRO A 22 17.00 5.83 -3.53
N THR A 23 17.48 4.91 -2.69
CA THR A 23 16.67 4.14 -1.75
C THR A 23 16.42 4.96 -0.48
N LYS A 24 15.86 6.15 -0.65
CA LYS A 24 15.56 7.08 0.44
C LYS A 24 14.12 7.59 0.33
N PRO A 25 13.49 8.00 1.45
CA PRO A 25 12.17 8.60 1.44
C PRO A 25 12.19 9.94 0.70
N GLY A 26 11.11 10.27 0.01
CA GLY A 26 11.04 11.50 -0.76
C GLY A 26 9.77 11.68 -1.57
N ILE A 27 9.79 12.76 -2.35
CA ILE A 27 8.76 13.10 -3.35
C ILE A 27 9.39 13.07 -4.74
N TYR A 28 8.63 12.63 -5.73
CA TYR A 28 9.04 12.57 -7.14
C TYR A 28 7.94 13.08 -8.07
N TYR A 29 8.39 13.52 -9.24
CA TYR A 29 7.60 14.16 -10.27
C TYR A 29 7.97 13.44 -11.57
N VAL A 30 6.99 12.94 -12.30
CA VAL A 30 7.20 12.35 -13.63
C VAL A 30 6.59 13.28 -14.67
N GLY A 31 7.32 13.51 -15.75
CA GLY A 31 6.86 14.34 -16.86
C GLY A 31 7.78 14.22 -18.07
N SER A 32 7.57 15.07 -19.06
CA SER A 32 8.37 15.21 -20.27
C SER A 32 8.81 16.68 -20.47
N GLY A 33 9.47 16.99 -21.59
CA GLY A 33 9.81 18.38 -21.92
C GLY A 33 8.58 19.28 -22.06
N ASP A 34 7.53 18.79 -22.72
CA ASP A 34 6.31 19.54 -23.00
C ASP A 34 5.41 19.65 -21.75
N PHE A 35 5.37 18.57 -20.96
CA PHE A 35 4.58 18.50 -19.73
C PHE A 35 5.49 18.11 -18.56
N PRO A 36 6.19 19.07 -17.94
CA PRO A 36 7.25 18.78 -16.97
C PRO A 36 6.76 18.13 -15.67
N VAL A 37 5.46 18.20 -15.39
CA VAL A 37 4.83 17.61 -14.20
C VAL A 37 3.50 16.98 -14.60
N MET A 38 3.53 15.70 -14.98
CA MET A 38 2.35 14.91 -15.33
C MET A 38 1.87 14.02 -14.20
N TYR A 39 2.78 13.62 -13.30
CA TYR A 39 2.48 12.85 -12.11
C TYR A 39 3.35 13.31 -10.95
N ILE A 40 2.82 13.29 -9.74
CA ILE A 40 3.53 13.54 -8.49
C ILE A 40 3.25 12.38 -7.57
N GLY A 41 4.29 11.86 -6.93
CA GLY A 41 4.16 10.80 -5.94
C GLY A 41 5.13 10.96 -4.78
N ILE A 42 4.84 10.29 -3.67
CA ILE A 42 5.78 10.06 -2.58
C ILE A 42 6.18 8.60 -2.49
N SER A 43 7.29 8.34 -1.80
CA SER A 43 7.65 6.99 -1.37
C SER A 43 8.61 7.05 -0.20
N LEU A 44 8.62 5.99 0.61
CA LEU A 44 9.69 5.73 1.56
C LEU A 44 10.96 5.20 0.88
N ASN A 45 10.84 4.68 -0.35
CA ASN A 45 11.94 4.18 -1.16
C ASN A 45 11.71 4.50 -2.65
N LEU A 46 12.21 5.66 -3.09
CA LEU A 46 12.00 6.16 -4.45
C LEU A 46 12.38 5.15 -5.54
N ARG A 47 13.53 4.48 -5.40
CA ARG A 47 13.97 3.45 -6.35
C ARG A 47 12.94 2.33 -6.50
N ASN A 48 12.55 1.72 -5.38
CA ASN A 48 11.64 0.59 -5.40
C ASN A 48 10.25 0.97 -5.88
N ARG A 49 9.77 2.18 -5.51
CA ARG A 49 8.50 2.70 -6.01
C ARG A 49 8.48 2.82 -7.52
N HIS A 50 9.55 3.31 -8.13
CA HIS A 50 9.61 3.46 -9.59
C HIS A 50 9.84 2.14 -10.33
N LEU A 51 10.54 1.19 -9.72
CA LEU A 51 10.72 -0.15 -10.28
C LEU A 51 9.40 -0.92 -10.37
N ASN A 52 8.45 -0.61 -9.48
CA ASN A 52 7.19 -1.34 -9.32
C ASN A 52 5.99 -0.40 -9.45
N HIS A 53 6.18 0.70 -10.17
CA HIS A 53 5.18 1.75 -10.23
C HIS A 53 3.94 1.25 -10.96
N HIS A 54 2.76 1.46 -10.37
CA HIS A 54 1.50 1.02 -10.97
C HIS A 54 1.22 1.63 -12.34
N ARG A 55 1.64 2.88 -12.53
CA ARG A 55 1.60 3.62 -13.82
C ARG A 55 2.84 3.46 -14.70
N GLN A 56 3.66 2.43 -14.49
CA GLN A 56 4.92 2.29 -15.23
C GLN A 56 4.70 2.23 -16.76
N SER A 57 3.62 1.60 -17.23
CA SER A 57 3.26 1.59 -18.66
C SER A 57 3.05 3.00 -19.18
N GLU A 58 2.20 3.79 -18.51
CA GLU A 58 1.92 5.18 -18.87
C GLU A 58 3.20 6.03 -18.88
N PHE A 59 4.10 5.84 -17.92
CA PHE A 59 5.36 6.57 -17.86
C PHE A 59 6.34 6.18 -18.97
N THR A 60 6.29 4.93 -19.44
CA THR A 60 7.15 4.43 -20.52
C THR A 60 6.68 4.93 -21.88
N GLU A 61 5.38 5.19 -22.04
CA GLU A 61 4.79 5.75 -23.26
C GLU A 61 5.09 7.25 -23.44
N LEU A 62 5.44 7.95 -22.35
CA LEU A 62 5.85 9.35 -22.41
C LEU A 62 7.19 9.51 -23.13
N LYS A 63 7.19 10.23 -24.26
CA LYS A 63 8.40 10.58 -25.00
C LYS A 63 9.35 11.40 -24.13
N ASN A 64 10.59 10.95 -24.01
CA ASN A 64 11.63 11.60 -23.19
C ASN A 64 11.21 11.81 -21.72
N ALA A 65 10.51 10.83 -21.15
CA ALA A 65 10.11 10.87 -19.75
C ALA A 65 11.30 11.09 -18.81
N VAL A 66 11.11 11.97 -17.82
CA VAL A 66 12.07 12.26 -16.76
C VAL A 66 11.40 12.10 -15.39
N ILE A 67 12.20 11.68 -14.42
CA ILE A 67 11.85 11.64 -13.00
C ILE A 67 12.64 12.74 -12.32
N ARG A 68 11.94 13.70 -11.73
CA ARG A 68 12.54 14.72 -10.85
C ARG A 68 12.22 14.35 -9.42
N TYR A 69 13.17 14.46 -8.50
CA TYR A 69 12.96 13.96 -7.15
C TYR A 69 13.63 14.82 -6.07
N ARG A 70 13.11 14.70 -4.85
CA ARG A 70 13.72 15.24 -3.64
C ARG A 70 13.66 14.18 -2.55
N VAL A 71 14.83 13.84 -2.02
CA VAL A 71 14.96 13.00 -0.84
C VAL A 71 14.76 13.84 0.42
N VAL A 72 14.17 13.24 1.44
CA VAL A 72 14.16 13.79 2.80
C VAL A 72 15.57 13.63 3.36
N THR A 73 16.16 14.73 3.85
CA THR A 73 17.51 14.72 4.42
C THR A 73 17.52 14.15 5.84
N GLU A 74 18.67 13.67 6.30
CA GLU A 74 18.83 13.11 7.66
C GLU A 74 18.51 14.15 8.74
N ASP A 75 18.98 15.39 8.58
CA ASP A 75 18.62 16.49 9.48
C ASP A 75 17.12 16.71 9.60
N LEU A 76 16.40 16.53 8.48
CA LEU A 76 14.97 16.68 8.45
C LEU A 76 14.29 15.48 9.11
N LEU A 77 14.71 14.25 8.80
CA LEU A 77 14.23 13.00 9.43
C LEU A 77 14.30 13.09 10.96
N ASN A 78 15.40 13.60 11.50
CA ASN A 78 15.61 13.76 12.94
C ASN A 78 14.66 14.76 13.62
N ARG A 79 13.95 15.60 12.84
CA ARG A 79 13.03 16.62 13.34
C ARG A 79 11.56 16.28 13.10
N ILE A 80 11.26 15.17 12.44
CA ILE A 80 9.87 14.77 12.12
C ILE A 80 9.46 13.63 13.04
N SER A 81 8.33 13.80 13.72
CA SER A 81 7.72 12.74 14.52
C SER A 81 7.04 11.66 13.65
N ASN A 82 6.48 12.07 12.50
CA ASN A 82 5.77 11.17 11.60
C ASN A 82 6.15 11.48 10.14
N LEU A 83 7.04 10.66 9.57
CA LEU A 83 7.54 10.81 8.20
C LEU A 83 6.42 10.65 7.16
N THR A 84 5.60 9.60 7.29
CA THR A 84 4.56 9.25 6.33
C THR A 84 3.52 10.36 6.20
N GLU A 85 3.01 10.87 7.32
CA GLU A 85 2.05 11.98 7.32
C GLU A 85 2.64 13.25 6.69
N ASN A 86 3.92 13.52 6.98
CA ASN A 86 4.61 14.68 6.43
C ASN A 86 4.80 14.57 4.91
N LEU A 87 5.16 13.39 4.40
CA LEU A 87 5.23 13.13 2.97
C LEU A 87 3.87 13.32 2.30
N ARG A 88 2.79 12.76 2.87
CA ARG A 88 1.43 12.94 2.32
C ARG A 88 1.02 14.41 2.24
N ARG A 89 1.36 15.19 3.26
CA ARG A 89 1.10 16.64 3.26
C ARG A 89 1.84 17.34 2.11
N LEU A 90 3.08 16.97 1.81
CA LEU A 90 3.82 17.53 0.68
C LEU A 90 3.22 17.13 -0.66
N GLU A 91 2.87 15.85 -0.80
CA GLU A 91 2.25 15.34 -2.01
C GLU A 91 0.97 16.11 -2.31
N LYS A 92 0.09 16.26 -1.31
CA LYS A 92 -1.15 17.03 -1.43
C LYS A 92 -0.88 18.48 -1.82
N GLN A 93 0.09 19.15 -1.20
CA GLN A 93 0.47 20.51 -1.56
C GLN A 93 0.95 20.62 -3.01
N ALA A 94 1.79 19.67 -3.45
CA ALA A 94 2.35 19.66 -4.78
C ALA A 94 1.29 19.33 -5.85
N ILE A 95 0.43 18.33 -5.62
CA ILE A 95 -0.70 17.99 -6.48
C ILE A 95 -1.66 19.19 -6.60
N ASN A 96 -1.98 19.84 -5.49
CA ASN A 96 -2.86 21.01 -5.50
C ASN A 96 -2.25 22.19 -6.28
N TYR A 97 -0.93 22.34 -6.28
CA TYR A 97 -0.26 23.42 -6.99
C TYR A 97 -0.10 23.13 -8.49
N TYR A 98 0.43 21.96 -8.85
CA TYR A 98 0.74 21.60 -10.24
C TYR A 98 -0.43 21.00 -11.01
N GLN A 99 -1.44 20.50 -10.31
CA GLN A 99 -2.64 19.90 -10.90
C GLN A 99 -2.34 18.83 -11.97
N PRO A 100 -1.44 17.86 -11.69
CA PRO A 100 -0.95 16.90 -12.66
C PRO A 100 -2.04 15.96 -13.19
N GLU A 101 -2.09 15.78 -14.51
CA GLU A 101 -3.12 15.00 -15.21
C GLU A 101 -3.19 13.54 -14.75
N LEU A 102 -2.04 12.86 -14.67
CA LEU A 102 -2.00 11.43 -14.35
C LEU A 102 -2.34 11.14 -12.87
N ASN A 103 -2.26 12.11 -11.96
CA ASN A 103 -2.79 11.91 -10.61
C ASN A 103 -4.31 11.87 -10.57
N ARG A 104 -5.00 12.50 -11.54
CA ARG A 104 -6.46 12.55 -11.59
C ARG A 104 -7.09 11.45 -12.45
N LYS A 105 -6.33 10.91 -13.40
CA LYS A 105 -6.77 9.83 -14.29
C LYS A 105 -6.84 8.51 -13.51
N ALA A 106 -7.88 7.70 -13.66
CA ALA A 106 -7.90 6.36 -13.05
C ALA A 106 -6.80 5.45 -13.65
N VAL A 107 -6.31 4.48 -12.88
CA VAL A 107 -5.33 3.49 -13.34
C VAL A 107 -6.10 2.33 -13.98
N THR A 108 -5.91 2.08 -15.27
CA THR A 108 -6.72 1.12 -16.04
C THR A 108 -6.20 -0.33 -16.01
N THR A 109 -5.48 -0.75 -14.98
CA THR A 109 -4.89 -2.09 -14.94
C THR A 109 -5.60 -3.02 -13.96
N HIS A 110 -6.21 -4.09 -14.47
CA HIS A 110 -6.43 -5.31 -13.69
C HIS A 110 -5.11 -6.08 -13.65
N PRO A 111 -4.46 -6.25 -12.48
CA PRO A 111 -3.21 -6.98 -12.42
C PRO A 111 -3.50 -8.44 -12.76
N LYS A 112 -2.89 -8.91 -13.85
CA LYS A 112 -2.93 -10.32 -14.24
C LYS A 112 -1.93 -11.09 -13.39
N LEU A 113 -2.39 -12.16 -12.75
CA LEU A 113 -1.63 -12.96 -11.81
C LEU A 113 -1.53 -14.38 -12.35
N SER A 114 -0.33 -14.98 -12.39
CA SER A 114 -0.23 -16.44 -12.60
C SER A 114 -0.87 -17.21 -11.42
N LEU A 115 -1.04 -18.52 -11.52
CA LEU A 115 -1.30 -19.35 -10.33
C LEU A 115 -0.16 -19.16 -9.30
N GLY A 116 -0.49 -19.14 -8.00
CA GLY A 116 0.50 -18.95 -6.92
C GLY A 116 -0.04 -18.42 -5.58
N GLY A 117 0.88 -18.11 -4.67
CA GLY A 117 0.65 -17.63 -3.30
C GLY A 117 -0.41 -16.53 -3.16
N VAL A 118 -1.30 -16.60 -2.18
CA VAL A 118 -2.18 -15.47 -1.79
C VAL A 118 -1.93 -15.20 -0.33
N TYR A 119 -1.48 -14.01 0.02
CA TYR A 119 -0.99 -13.74 1.37
C TYR A 119 -2.00 -12.90 2.15
N ILE A 120 -2.11 -13.19 3.44
CA ILE A 120 -2.92 -12.41 4.36
C ILE A 120 -2.08 -11.97 5.56
N GLN A 121 -2.32 -10.76 6.04
CA GLN A 121 -1.84 -10.24 7.32
C GLN A 121 -3.06 -9.92 8.18
N THR A 122 -3.03 -10.32 9.45
CA THR A 122 -4.12 -10.03 10.39
C THR A 122 -3.79 -8.81 11.26
N HIS A 123 -4.73 -7.88 11.38
CA HIS A 123 -4.73 -6.71 12.27
C HIS A 123 -5.74 -6.95 13.40
N GLN A 124 -5.30 -6.97 14.65
CA GLN A 124 -6.21 -7.15 15.78
C GLN A 124 -6.58 -5.79 16.36
N VAL A 125 -7.84 -5.38 16.22
CA VAL A 125 -8.29 -4.03 16.59
C VAL A 125 -8.04 -3.76 18.07
N ALA A 126 -8.32 -4.73 18.95
CA ALA A 126 -8.08 -4.62 20.38
C ALA A 126 -6.62 -4.38 20.79
N THR A 127 -5.66 -4.77 19.94
CA THR A 127 -4.21 -4.70 20.26
C THR A 127 -3.51 -3.59 19.49
N ALA A 128 -3.89 -3.39 18.24
CA ALA A 128 -3.19 -2.48 17.32
C ALA A 128 -3.98 -1.20 17.03
N GLY A 129 -5.21 -1.10 17.53
CA GLY A 129 -6.06 0.08 17.41
C GLY A 129 -6.61 0.33 16.01
N TYR A 130 -6.85 1.59 15.69
CA TYR A 130 -7.25 2.03 14.35
C TYR A 130 -6.20 1.73 13.28
N CYS A 131 -6.62 1.17 12.15
CA CYS A 131 -5.72 0.89 11.03
C CYS A 131 -5.59 2.12 10.10
N PRO A 132 -4.41 2.76 10.00
CA PRO A 132 -4.23 3.98 9.22
C PRO A 132 -4.33 3.77 7.70
N HIS A 133 -4.47 2.53 7.22
CA HIS A 133 -4.72 2.23 5.81
C HIS A 133 -6.08 2.75 5.34
N PHE A 134 -7.03 2.96 6.24
CA PHE A 134 -8.30 3.62 5.89
C PHE A 134 -8.15 5.10 5.55
N ASN A 135 -7.03 5.72 5.92
CA ASN A 135 -6.73 7.12 5.62
C ASN A 135 -5.96 7.31 4.30
N VAL A 136 -5.94 6.31 3.42
CA VAL A 136 -5.29 6.39 2.09
C VAL A 136 -6.28 6.16 0.96
N GLN A 137 -5.89 6.57 -0.24
CA GLN A 137 -6.64 6.31 -1.46
C GLN A 137 -6.14 5.07 -2.19
N ASP A 138 -6.98 4.52 -3.07
CA ASP A 138 -6.58 3.46 -4.00
C ASP A 138 -5.35 3.88 -4.83
N GLY A 139 -4.40 2.96 -4.97
CA GLY A 139 -3.14 3.16 -5.70
C GLY A 139 -2.01 3.77 -4.88
N GLU A 140 -2.28 4.24 -3.66
CA GLU A 140 -1.25 4.73 -2.74
C GLU A 140 -0.30 3.61 -2.28
N GLU A 141 0.86 4.01 -1.78
CA GLU A 141 1.82 3.11 -1.15
C GLU A 141 1.34 2.72 0.25
N LEU A 142 1.34 1.42 0.53
CA LEU A 142 1.01 0.86 1.83
C LEU A 142 2.22 0.18 2.45
N ALA A 143 2.22 0.10 3.78
CA ALA A 143 3.27 -0.54 4.55
C ALA A 143 2.64 -1.37 5.68
N ILE A 144 3.07 -2.61 5.86
CA ILE A 144 2.65 -3.44 6.99
C ILE A 144 3.87 -3.94 7.76
N ASN A 145 3.73 -4.06 9.07
CA ASN A 145 4.73 -4.69 9.92
C ASN A 145 4.46 -6.19 10.05
N THR A 146 5.52 -6.98 9.98
CA THR A 146 5.45 -8.44 10.15
C THR A 146 6.71 -8.99 10.79
N SER A 147 6.56 -10.12 11.49
CA SER A 147 7.65 -10.81 12.18
C SER A 147 8.72 -11.33 11.22
N VAL A 148 9.98 -11.29 11.67
CA VAL A 148 11.13 -11.94 11.01
C VAL A 148 10.88 -13.41 10.66
N SER A 149 10.10 -14.14 11.47
CA SER A 149 9.76 -15.55 11.22
C SER A 149 9.01 -15.77 9.91
N LYS A 150 8.46 -14.70 9.31
CA LYS A 150 7.65 -14.74 8.09
C LYS A 150 8.37 -14.21 6.85
N ILE A 151 9.66 -13.85 6.95
CA ILE A 151 10.42 -13.22 5.85
C ILE A 151 10.37 -14.03 4.54
N HIS A 152 10.46 -15.36 4.60
CA HIS A 152 10.39 -16.23 3.43
C HIS A 152 9.05 -16.18 2.68
N PHE A 153 7.95 -15.79 3.33
CA PHE A 153 6.67 -15.57 2.67
C PHE A 153 6.63 -14.20 1.99
N ILE A 154 7.22 -13.19 2.62
CA ILE A 154 7.34 -11.83 2.08
C ILE A 154 8.19 -11.86 0.81
N GLU A 155 9.37 -12.48 0.85
CA GLU A 155 10.27 -12.61 -0.31
C GLU A 155 9.59 -13.30 -1.49
N ARG A 156 8.81 -14.36 -1.21
CA ARG A 156 8.00 -15.04 -2.22
C ARG A 156 6.91 -14.14 -2.78
N ALA A 157 6.20 -13.41 -1.93
CA ALA A 157 5.16 -12.47 -2.34
C ALA A 157 5.74 -11.37 -3.24
N ILE A 158 6.89 -10.79 -2.88
CA ILE A 158 7.59 -9.77 -3.68
C ILE A 158 8.04 -10.37 -5.02
N LYS A 159 8.79 -11.48 -4.98
CA LYS A 159 9.37 -12.09 -6.19
C LYS A 159 8.31 -12.49 -7.22
N ALA A 160 7.17 -12.99 -6.75
CA ALA A 160 6.07 -13.44 -7.59
C ALA A 160 4.95 -12.39 -7.75
N GLN A 161 5.17 -11.15 -7.27
CA GLN A 161 4.20 -10.05 -7.31
C GLN A 161 2.79 -10.46 -6.85
N ARG A 162 2.73 -11.16 -5.71
CA ARG A 162 1.49 -11.73 -5.17
C ARG A 162 0.82 -10.78 -4.18
N PRO A 163 -0.50 -10.64 -4.23
CA PRO A 163 -1.20 -9.72 -3.34
C PRO A 163 -1.10 -10.14 -1.88
N ILE A 164 -1.02 -9.13 -1.03
CA ILE A 164 -1.21 -9.23 0.41
C ILE A 164 -2.54 -8.56 0.74
N PHE A 165 -3.41 -9.28 1.44
CA PHE A 165 -4.65 -8.75 2.01
C PHE A 165 -4.44 -8.47 3.49
N LEU A 166 -4.81 -7.27 3.93
CA LEU A 166 -4.87 -6.91 5.33
C LEU A 166 -6.29 -7.12 5.84
N ILE A 167 -6.45 -7.97 6.85
CA ILE A 167 -7.75 -8.30 7.45
C ILE A 167 -7.75 -7.80 8.89
N ALA A 168 -8.68 -6.91 9.23
CA ALA A 168 -8.93 -6.54 10.62
C ALA A 168 -9.85 -7.57 11.28
N SER A 169 -9.58 -7.86 12.56
CA SER A 169 -10.46 -8.66 13.40
C SER A 169 -10.62 -8.05 14.79
N GLY A 170 -11.85 -8.08 15.31
CA GLY A 170 -12.21 -7.55 16.63
C GLY A 170 -13.68 -7.81 16.95
N ASN A 171 -14.11 -7.49 18.17
CA ASN A 171 -15.54 -7.41 18.49
C ASN A 171 -16.06 -6.01 18.17
N TYR A 172 -17.38 -5.82 18.10
CA TYR A 172 -17.97 -4.52 17.77
C TYR A 172 -17.45 -3.39 18.66
N GLU A 173 -17.31 -3.63 19.96
CA GLU A 173 -16.80 -2.66 20.93
C GLU A 173 -15.35 -2.25 20.66
N ASP A 174 -14.54 -3.12 20.04
CA ASP A 174 -13.18 -2.76 19.64
C ASP A 174 -13.21 -1.74 18.50
N TYR A 175 -14.06 -1.93 17.49
CA TYR A 175 -14.20 -0.98 16.39
C TYR A 175 -14.77 0.36 16.86
N GLU A 176 -15.74 0.32 17.76
CA GLU A 176 -16.34 1.51 18.38
C GLU A 176 -15.30 2.29 19.21
N ARG A 177 -14.58 1.60 20.09
CA ARG A 177 -13.54 2.22 20.95
C ARG A 177 -12.44 2.87 20.12
N GLU A 178 -12.02 2.23 19.03
CA GLU A 178 -10.98 2.72 18.14
C GLU A 178 -11.49 3.70 17.07
N ASN A 179 -12.76 4.13 17.18
CA ASN A 179 -13.39 5.14 16.33
C ASN A 179 -13.29 4.83 14.82
N TYR A 180 -13.61 3.60 14.44
CA TYR A 180 -13.77 3.23 13.03
C TYR A 180 -15.02 3.90 12.45
N ASP A 181 -14.97 4.27 11.17
CA ASP A 181 -16.12 4.83 10.46
C ASP A 181 -17.21 3.77 10.18
N ASN A 182 -18.38 4.18 9.70
CA ASN A 182 -19.43 3.28 9.19
C ASN A 182 -19.84 2.12 10.15
N LEU A 183 -19.75 2.32 11.48
CA LEU A 183 -20.06 1.29 12.49
C LEU A 183 -21.47 0.71 12.36
N SER A 184 -22.42 1.45 11.80
CA SER A 184 -23.78 0.96 11.51
C SER A 184 -23.79 -0.28 10.63
N GLU A 185 -22.79 -0.48 9.77
CA GLU A 185 -22.65 -1.70 8.96
C GLU A 185 -22.25 -2.93 9.79
N LEU A 186 -21.60 -2.70 10.93
CA LEU A 186 -21.05 -3.74 11.80
C LEU A 186 -22.04 -4.20 12.88
N VAL A 187 -23.10 -3.42 13.15
CA VAL A 187 -24.03 -3.65 14.27
C VAL A 187 -24.72 -5.02 14.22
N ILE A 188 -24.96 -5.55 13.02
CA ILE A 188 -25.60 -6.86 12.85
C ILE A 188 -24.70 -8.01 13.34
N PHE A 189 -23.39 -7.76 13.46
CA PHE A 189 -22.37 -8.69 13.95
C PHE A 189 -21.97 -8.43 15.41
N LYS A 190 -22.73 -7.61 16.17
CA LYS A 190 -22.35 -7.17 17.53
C LYS A 190 -22.02 -8.29 18.52
N ASN A 191 -22.60 -9.48 18.33
CA ASN A 191 -22.43 -10.62 19.24
C ASN A 191 -21.39 -11.63 18.74
N GLU A 192 -20.62 -11.30 17.69
CA GLU A 192 -19.60 -12.17 17.13
C GLU A 192 -18.31 -11.41 16.81
N LYS A 193 -17.22 -12.15 16.67
CA LYS A 193 -15.96 -11.57 16.20
C LYS A 193 -16.09 -11.20 14.73
N ILE A 194 -15.89 -9.92 14.43
CA ILE A 194 -16.02 -9.32 13.11
C ILE A 194 -14.69 -9.44 12.38
N TYR A 195 -14.75 -9.69 11.07
CA TYR A 195 -13.61 -9.73 10.17
C TYR A 195 -13.90 -8.87 8.95
N ILE A 196 -13.07 -7.85 8.72
CA ILE A 196 -13.19 -6.96 7.54
C ILE A 196 -11.90 -6.97 6.75
N ILE A 197 -11.98 -6.91 5.43
CA ILE A 197 -10.81 -6.56 4.62
C ILE A 197 -10.59 -5.06 4.77
N ILE A 198 -9.38 -4.65 5.11
CA ILE A 198 -8.99 -3.23 5.18
C ILE A 198 -8.45 -2.78 3.83
N SER A 199 -7.46 -3.52 3.32
CA SER A 199 -6.74 -3.17 2.11
C SER A 199 -6.16 -4.40 1.44
N CYS A 200 -5.88 -4.32 0.14
CA CYS A 200 -4.96 -5.25 -0.52
C CYS A 200 -3.92 -4.48 -1.33
N PHE A 201 -2.71 -5.01 -1.45
CA PHE A 201 -1.65 -4.39 -2.26
C PHE A 201 -0.66 -5.43 -2.79
N ILE A 202 0.11 -5.07 -3.81
CA ILE A 202 1.22 -5.89 -4.32
C ILE A 202 2.52 -5.44 -3.65
N PRO A 203 3.17 -6.30 -2.83
CA PRO A 203 4.42 -5.97 -2.21
C PRO A 203 5.52 -5.89 -3.27
N TYR A 204 6.44 -4.96 -3.08
CA TYR A 204 7.61 -4.83 -3.94
C TYR A 204 8.94 -4.72 -3.18
N GLY A 205 8.88 -4.57 -1.86
CA GLY A 205 10.09 -4.42 -1.06
C GLY A 205 9.80 -4.62 0.42
N CYS A 206 10.85 -4.87 1.18
CA CYS A 206 10.80 -4.88 2.63
C CYS A 206 12.11 -4.36 3.21
N GLU A 207 12.06 -3.83 4.42
CA GLU A 207 13.23 -3.42 5.20
C GLU A 207 13.07 -3.79 6.66
N ILE A 208 14.18 -3.80 7.39
CA ILE A 208 14.18 -4.08 8.83
C ILE A 208 13.66 -2.84 9.56
N ASP A 209 12.65 -3.02 10.39
CA ASP A 209 12.21 -2.03 11.34
C ASP A 209 13.15 -2.07 12.57
N HIS A 210 13.94 -1.02 12.74
CA HIS A 210 14.85 -0.89 13.87
C HIS A 210 14.19 -0.27 15.12
N SER A 211 12.92 0.17 15.02
CA SER A 211 12.21 0.85 16.11
C SER A 211 11.57 -0.11 17.13
N TYR A 212 11.33 -1.37 16.75
CA TYR A 212 10.74 -2.40 17.61
C TYR A 212 11.39 -3.77 17.36
N GLU A 213 11.17 -4.74 18.27
CA GLU A 213 11.65 -6.14 18.21
C GLU A 213 11.72 -6.71 16.77
N GLN A 214 12.90 -6.67 16.13
CA GLN A 214 13.26 -7.27 14.83
C GLN A 214 12.08 -7.59 13.88
N ASN A 215 11.28 -6.57 13.53
CA ASN A 215 10.20 -6.69 12.57
C ASN A 215 10.66 -6.24 11.19
N TYR A 216 9.92 -6.63 10.16
CA TYR A 216 10.08 -6.13 8.80
C TYR A 216 8.90 -5.24 8.44
N ILE A 217 9.20 -4.11 7.82
CA ILE A 217 8.22 -3.29 7.13
C ILE A 217 8.14 -3.77 5.68
N VAL A 218 6.97 -4.22 5.25
CA VAL A 218 6.71 -4.65 3.87
C VAL A 218 5.96 -3.55 3.15
N TYR A 219 6.56 -3.06 2.07
CA TYR A 219 6.02 -2.00 1.23
C TYR A 219 5.35 -2.58 0.00
N GLY A 220 4.26 -1.96 -0.40
CA GLY A 220 3.63 -2.27 -1.67
C GLY A 220 2.80 -1.16 -2.26
N GLY A 221 2.50 -1.31 -3.54
CA GLY A 221 1.69 -0.40 -4.33
C GLY A 221 0.48 -1.12 -4.93
N ASN A 222 -0.21 -0.47 -5.87
CA ASN A 222 -1.49 -0.97 -6.40
C ASN A 222 -2.48 -1.27 -5.26
N SER A 223 -2.50 -0.40 -4.24
CA SER A 223 -3.37 -0.63 -3.11
C SER A 223 -4.83 -0.46 -3.51
N LYS A 224 -5.70 -1.20 -2.85
CA LYS A 224 -7.14 -1.02 -2.87
C LYS A 224 -7.63 -0.99 -1.44
N ILE A 225 -8.50 -0.04 -1.11
CA ILE A 225 -9.02 0.21 0.23
C ILE A 225 -10.50 -0.16 0.29
N PHE A 226 -10.91 -0.79 1.38
CA PHE A 226 -12.24 -1.40 1.52
C PHE A 226 -12.98 -0.81 2.74
N ILE A 227 -13.32 0.48 2.66
CA ILE A 227 -13.95 1.22 3.78
C ILE A 227 -15.41 1.61 3.53
N GLU A 228 -15.81 1.80 2.27
CA GLU A 228 -17.12 2.35 1.93
C GLU A 228 -17.73 1.65 0.70
N PRO A 229 -18.64 0.67 0.91
CA PRO A 229 -18.97 0.02 2.18
C PRO A 229 -17.87 -0.95 2.65
N TYR A 230 -17.94 -1.41 3.89
CA TYR A 230 -17.02 -2.42 4.40
C TYR A 230 -17.16 -3.75 3.65
N VAL A 231 -16.02 -4.39 3.39
CA VAL A 231 -16.01 -5.80 2.95
C VAL A 231 -15.93 -6.71 4.17
N ILE A 232 -17.11 -7.03 4.72
CA ILE A 232 -17.27 -7.92 5.87
C ILE A 232 -17.19 -9.38 5.41
N LEU A 233 -16.31 -10.14 6.05
CA LEU A 233 -15.98 -11.52 5.68
C LEU A 233 -16.85 -12.56 6.36
N ASN A 234 -17.44 -12.27 7.54
CA ASN A 234 -18.19 -13.22 8.37
C ASN A 234 -19.17 -14.10 7.58
N ASN A 235 -19.90 -13.51 6.63
CA ASN A 235 -20.93 -14.18 5.83
C ASN A 235 -20.48 -14.58 4.42
N LYS A 236 -19.20 -14.43 4.08
CA LYS A 236 -18.71 -14.84 2.75
C LYS A 236 -18.69 -16.38 2.67
N PRO A 237 -19.16 -16.98 1.56
CA PRO A 237 -19.12 -18.43 1.37
C PRO A 237 -17.72 -19.00 1.60
N GLY A 238 -17.62 -20.06 2.42
CA GLY A 238 -16.34 -20.71 2.75
C GLY A 238 -15.46 -19.96 3.77
N PHE A 239 -15.90 -18.81 4.29
CA PHE A 239 -15.10 -18.05 5.25
C PHE A 239 -14.94 -18.76 6.59
N LYS A 240 -15.95 -19.52 7.02
CA LYS A 240 -15.91 -20.25 8.31
C LYS A 240 -14.76 -21.27 8.32
N GLU A 241 -14.58 -21.99 7.23
CA GLU A 241 -13.49 -22.97 7.02
C GLU A 241 -12.16 -22.24 6.86
N PHE A 242 -12.12 -21.19 6.04
CA PHE A 242 -10.94 -20.35 5.84
C PHE A 242 -10.41 -19.80 7.16
N LYS A 243 -11.28 -19.23 7.99
CA LYS A 243 -10.95 -18.66 9.29
C LYS A 243 -10.23 -19.67 10.18
N LYS A 244 -10.76 -20.90 10.26
CA LYS A 244 -10.17 -21.97 11.09
C LYS A 244 -8.76 -22.35 10.64
N SER A 245 -8.50 -22.33 9.33
CA SER A 245 -7.24 -22.82 8.77
C SER A 245 -6.18 -21.75 8.55
N TYR A 246 -6.57 -20.49 8.28
CA TYR A 246 -5.65 -19.46 7.78
C TYR A 246 -5.59 -18.18 8.61
N LEU A 247 -6.65 -17.83 9.35
CA LEU A 247 -6.65 -16.62 10.20
C LEU A 247 -6.01 -16.89 11.58
N THR A 248 -4.77 -17.38 11.54
CA THR A 248 -3.86 -17.36 12.69
C THR A 248 -3.15 -16.00 12.77
N VAL A 249 -2.45 -15.74 13.89
CA VAL A 249 -1.74 -14.46 14.08
C VAL A 249 -0.61 -14.32 13.05
N GLY A 250 -0.59 -13.19 12.34
CA GLY A 250 0.52 -12.76 11.47
C GLY A 250 0.29 -12.98 9.96
N PHE A 251 1.40 -13.22 9.26
CA PHE A 251 1.48 -13.34 7.80
C PHE A 251 1.36 -14.81 7.35
N THR A 252 0.39 -15.11 6.49
CA THR A 252 0.03 -16.48 6.10
C THR A 252 -0.19 -16.60 4.59
N ASN A 253 0.37 -17.63 3.95
CA ASN A 253 0.00 -18.01 2.59
C ASN A 253 -1.28 -18.87 2.63
N CYS A 254 -2.32 -18.43 1.95
CA CYS A 254 -3.62 -19.08 1.85
C CYS A 254 -3.95 -19.62 0.45
N GLU A 255 -2.96 -19.74 -0.45
CA GLU A 255 -3.12 -20.26 -1.81
C GLU A 255 -3.91 -21.57 -1.92
N LYS A 256 -3.74 -22.48 -0.96
CA LYS A 256 -4.45 -23.76 -0.94
C LYS A 256 -5.91 -23.65 -0.48
N SER A 257 -6.36 -22.47 -0.09
CA SER A 257 -7.75 -22.23 0.28
C SER A 257 -8.60 -21.97 -0.95
N PRO A 258 -9.76 -22.62 -1.09
CA PRO A 258 -10.78 -22.19 -2.04
C PRO A 258 -11.20 -20.72 -1.86
N PHE A 259 -11.06 -20.18 -0.64
CA PHE A 259 -11.37 -18.80 -0.32
C PHE A 259 -10.36 -17.79 -0.91
N ALA A 260 -9.17 -18.24 -1.31
CA ALA A 260 -8.18 -17.38 -1.96
C ALA A 260 -8.72 -16.73 -3.24
N GLN A 261 -9.53 -17.46 -4.01
CA GLN A 261 -10.17 -16.90 -5.21
C GLN A 261 -11.15 -15.78 -4.88
N ILE A 262 -11.88 -15.89 -3.76
CA ILE A 262 -12.79 -14.84 -3.30
C ILE A 262 -12.00 -13.57 -2.96
N LEU A 263 -10.87 -13.71 -2.26
CA LEU A 263 -9.98 -12.58 -1.96
C LEU A 263 -9.45 -11.93 -3.25
N LEU A 264 -8.94 -12.73 -4.19
CA LEU A 264 -8.45 -12.24 -5.48
C LEU A 264 -9.52 -11.46 -6.25
N ASN A 265 -10.74 -11.99 -6.31
CA ASN A 265 -11.87 -11.33 -6.97
C ASN A 265 -12.23 -10.00 -6.29
N LEU A 266 -12.25 -9.95 -4.96
CA LEU A 266 -12.49 -8.70 -4.20
C LEU A 266 -11.39 -7.66 -4.46
N GLY A 267 -10.14 -8.12 -4.57
CA GLY A 267 -8.99 -7.29 -4.93
C GLY A 267 -8.94 -6.85 -6.39
N GLY A 268 -9.83 -7.34 -7.26
CA GLY A 268 -9.85 -7.01 -8.68
C GLY A 268 -8.72 -7.66 -9.49
N PHE A 269 -8.17 -8.78 -8.99
CA PHE A 269 -7.12 -9.55 -9.65
C PHE A 269 -7.70 -10.60 -10.60
N GLN A 270 -7.09 -10.75 -11.77
CA GLN A 270 -7.44 -11.81 -12.73
C GLN A 270 -6.34 -12.86 -12.77
N LEU A 271 -6.69 -14.14 -12.65
CA LEU A 271 -5.74 -15.22 -12.85
C LEU A 271 -5.51 -15.45 -14.36
N ILE A 272 -4.25 -15.70 -14.73
CA ILE A 272 -3.81 -16.10 -16.08
C ILE A 272 -3.93 -17.61 -16.23
#